data_AF-A0A1B8XXN7-F1
#
_entry.id   AF-A0A1B8XXN7-F1
#
_cell.length_a   1.000
_cell.length_b   1.000
_cell.length_c   1.000
_cell.angle_alpha   90.00
_cell.angle_beta   90.00
_cell.angle_gamma   90.00
#
_symmetry.space_group_name_H-M   'P 1'
#
loop_
_entity.id
_entity.type
_entity.pdbx_description
1 polymer ?
#
loop_
_entity_poly.entity_id
_entity_poly.type
_entity_poly.pdbx_seq_one_letter_code
_entity_poly.pdbx_strand_id
1 'polypeptide(L)' 'MAAYIEFVPPPECPVFEPSWEEFSDPLSFIGRIRPIAEKTGICKSNLPRWIFLHFPKTYRQIEVPLILTL' A
#
# COMPACT_ATOMS: atom_id res chain seq x y z
N MET A 1 -40.53 -0.95 12.21
CA MET A 1 -39.60 -0.20 11.35
C MET A 1 -38.18 -0.64 11.69
N ALA A 2 -37.41 -1.12 10.71
CA ALA A 2 -35.99 -1.39 10.93
C ALA A 2 -35.28 -0.04 11.07
N ALA A 3 -34.63 0.21 12.20
CA ALA A 3 -33.76 1.36 12.36
C ALA A 3 -32.54 1.13 11.45
N TYR A 4 -32.44 1.91 10.38
CA TYR A 4 -31.23 1.92 9.57
C TYR A 4 -30.17 2.67 10.38
N ILE A 5 -29.07 1.98 10.71
CA ILE A 5 -27.89 2.66 11.24
C ILE A 5 -27.12 3.21 10.03
N GLU A 6 -26.79 4.50 10.06
CA GLU A 6 -25.92 5.07 9.03
C GLU A 6 -24.53 4.46 9.14
N PHE A 7 -23.99 4.01 8.01
CA PHE A 7 -22.63 3.48 7.95
C PHE A 7 -21.64 4.61 8.21
N VAL A 8 -20.77 4.43 9.21
CA VAL A 8 -19.65 5.33 9.49
C VAL A 8 -18.38 4.67 8.94
N PRO A 9 -17.73 5.23 7.90
CA PRO A 9 -16.52 4.66 7.35
C PRO A 9 -15.37 4.69 8.38
N PRO A 10 -14.55 3.62 8.45
CA PRO A 10 -13.35 3.62 9.28
C PRO A 10 -12.34 4.67 8.78
N PRO A 11 -11.39 5.09 9.64
CA PRO A 11 -10.34 6.03 9.24
C PRO A 11 -9.51 5.46 8.09
N GLU A 12 -9.08 6.35 7.20
CA GLU A 12 -8.24 5.97 6.06
C GLU A 12 -6.87 5.47 6.53
N CYS A 13 -6.39 4.46 5.82
CA CYS A 13 -5.12 3.80 6.06
C CYS A 13 -3.95 4.67 5.56
N PRO A 14 -2.77 4.65 6.22
CA PRO A 14 -1.61 5.42 5.78
C PRO A 14 -1.17 4.99 4.38
N VAL A 15 -0.99 6.00 3.52
CA VAL A 15 -0.56 5.82 2.13
C VAL A 15 0.89 6.28 2.01
N PHE A 16 1.75 5.42 1.44
CA PHE A 16 3.16 5.71 1.21
C PHE A 16 3.47 5.76 -0.29
N GLU A 17 4.30 6.72 -0.69
CA GLU A 17 4.80 6.87 -2.07
C GLU A 17 6.32 6.67 -2.05
N PRO A 18 6.84 5.50 -2.48
CA PRO A 18 8.27 5.25 -2.51
C PRO A 18 8.96 6.07 -3.60
N SER A 19 10.17 6.50 -3.30
CA SER A 19 11.12 7.01 -4.29
C SER A 19 11.64 5.88 -5.20
N TRP A 20 12.40 6.24 -6.25
CA TRP A 20 12.96 5.27 -7.21
C TRP A 20 13.86 4.23 -6.55
N GLU A 21 14.72 4.67 -5.64
CA GLU A 21 15.66 3.81 -4.92
C GLU A 21 14.93 2.86 -3.97
N GLU A 22 13.93 3.35 -3.25
CA GLU A 22 13.08 2.55 -2.36
C GLU A 22 12.23 1.54 -3.12
N PHE A 23 11.81 1.89 -4.35
CA PHE A 23 11.07 0.97 -5.20
C PHE A 23 11.95 -0.20 -5.68
N SER A 24 13.25 0.06 -5.89
CA SER A 24 14.19 -0.99 -6.31
C SER A 24 14.46 -2.03 -5.22
N ASP A 25 14.28 -1.69 -3.94
CA ASP A 25 14.44 -2.61 -2.82
C ASP A 25 13.21 -2.60 -1.88
N PRO A 26 12.19 -3.43 -2.18
CA PRO A 26 10.93 -3.42 -1.45
C PRO A 26 11.06 -3.86 0.01
N LEU A 27 12.04 -4.71 0.36
CA LEU A 27 12.22 -5.16 1.74
C LEU A 27 12.76 -4.04 2.63
N SER A 28 13.71 -3.26 2.10
CA SER A 28 14.23 -2.08 2.79
C SER A 28 13.15 -1.01 2.98
N PHE A 29 12.27 -0.82 1.98
CA PHE A 29 11.13 0.08 2.11
C PHE A 29 10.13 -0.38 3.17
N ILE A 30 9.77 -1.68 3.19
CA ILE A 30 8.90 -2.26 4.23
C ILE A 30 9.52 -2.05 5.62
N GLY A 31 10.82 -2.29 5.78
CA GLY A 31 11.53 -2.04 7.04
C GLY A 31 11.45 -0.59 7.52
N ARG A 32 11.50 0.37 6.59
CA ARG A 32 11.37 1.81 6.87
C ARG A 32 9.95 2.20 7.31
N ILE A 33 8.91 1.65 6.68
CA ILE A 33 7.51 2.01 6.99
C ILE A 33 6.90 1.19 8.14
N ARG A 34 7.47 0.03 8.46
CA ARG A 34 7.03 -0.88 9.54
C ARG A 34 6.62 -0.19 10.85
N PRO A 35 7.43 0.69 11.49
CA PRO A 35 7.06 1.30 12.76
C PRO A 35 5.80 2.20 12.69
N ILE A 36 5.41 2.63 11.49
CA ILE A 36 4.20 3.42 11.25
C ILE A 36 3.04 2.50 10.85
N ALA A 37 3.29 1.56 9.95
CA ALA A 37 2.30 0.60 9.44
C ALA A 37 1.81 -0.40 10.50
N GLU A 38 2.67 -0.82 11.43
CA GLU A 38 2.29 -1.72 12.53
C GLU A 38 1.25 -1.09 13.47
N LYS A 39 1.21 0.24 13.58
CA LYS A 39 0.21 0.93 14.41
C LYS A 39 -1.20 0.86 13.83
N THR A 40 -1.30 0.78 12.50
CA THR A 40 -2.57 0.71 11.76
C THR A 40 -2.92 -0.70 11.32
N GLY A 41 -1.99 -1.65 11.41
CA GLY A 41 -2.14 -3.04 10.97
C GLY A 41 -2.11 -3.23 9.45
N ILE A 42 -2.54 -2.21 8.70
CA ILE A 42 -2.47 -2.15 7.24
C ILE A 42 -1.86 -0.81 6.79
N CYS A 43 -1.20 -0.83 5.62
CA CYS A 43 -0.71 0.34 4.91
C CYS A 43 -0.91 0.16 3.40
N LYS A 44 -1.12 1.25 2.64
CA LYS A 44 -1.18 1.22 1.18
C LYS A 44 0.09 1.85 0.60
N SER A 45 0.80 1.14 -0.28
CA SER A 45 1.88 1.74 -1.06
C SER A 45 1.36 2.13 -2.44
N ASN A 46 1.42 3.41 -2.77
CA ASN A 46 1.11 3.90 -4.11
C ASN A 46 2.31 3.65 -5.02
N LEU A 47 2.04 3.14 -6.21
CA LEU A 47 3.06 3.01 -7.23
C LEU A 47 3.22 4.34 -7.98
N PRO A 48 4.46 4.84 -8.15
CA PRO A 48 4.67 6.14 -8.78
C PRO A 48 4.41 6.07 -10.30
N ARG A 49 3.92 7.17 -10.88
CA ARG A 49 3.49 7.24 -12.30
C ARG A 49 4.52 6.76 -13.31
N TRP A 50 5.81 6.94 -13.03
CA TRP A 50 6.91 6.55 -13.94
C TRP A 50 7.07 5.03 -14.05
N ILE A 51 6.57 4.23 -13.10
CA ILE A 51 6.62 2.76 -13.17
C ILE A 51 5.80 2.22 -14.34
N PHE A 52 4.66 2.86 -14.64
CA PHE A 52 3.79 2.48 -15.74
C PHE A 52 4.44 2.70 -17.10
N LEU A 53 5.39 3.65 -17.19
CA LEU A 53 6.13 3.93 -18.43
C LEU A 53 7.24 2.90 -18.67
N HIS A 54 7.86 2.37 -17.61
CA HIS A 54 9.01 1.47 -17.72
C HIS A 54 8.65 -0.02 -17.64
N PHE A 55 7.54 -0.39 -16.99
CA PHE A 55 7.17 -1.78 -16.76
C PHE A 55 5.66 -2.04 -16.92
N PRO A 56 5.09 -1.90 -18.13
CA PRO A 56 3.66 -2.08 -18.36
C PRO A 56 3.15 -3.53 -18.17
N LYS A 57 4.05 -4.54 -18.21
CA LYS A 57 3.66 -5.96 -18.14
C LYS A 57 3.90 -6.64 -16.78
N THR A 58 4.83 -6.14 -15.98
CA THR A 58 5.25 -6.78 -14.70
C THR A 58 4.40 -6.36 -13.51
N TYR A 59 3.68 -5.24 -13.60
CA TYR A 59 2.81 -4.70 -12.54
C TYR A 59 1.73 -5.71 -12.10
N ARG A 60 1.14 -6.46 -13.05
CA ARG A 60 0.13 -7.49 -12.75
C ARG A 60 0.65 -8.64 -11.88
N GLN A 61 1.96 -8.89 -11.87
CA GLN A 61 2.59 -9.93 -11.05
C GLN A 61 2.88 -9.45 -9.62
N ILE A 62 3.02 -8.13 -9.40
CA ILE A 62 3.44 -7.52 -8.12
C ILE A 62 2.23 -7.14 -7.25
N GLU A 63 1.02 -7.04 -7.81
CA GLU A 63 -0.21 -6.78 -7.03
C GLU A 63 -0.57 -7.91 -6.06
N VAL A 64 -0.02 -9.11 -6.23
CA VAL A 64 -0.37 -10.29 -5.41
C VAL A 64 0.46 -10.44 -4.12
N PRO A 65 1.80 -10.19 -4.09
CA PRO A 65 2.57 -10.34 -2.86
C PRO A 65 2.46 -9.17 -1.86
N LEU A 66 2.10 -7.95 -2.29
CA LEU A 66 2.12 -6.76 -1.42
C LEU A 66 0.86 -6.57 -0.56
N ILE A 67 -0.24 -7.23 -0.89
CA ILE A 67 -1.50 -7.16 -0.11
C ILE A 67 -1.49 -8.14 1.08
N LEU A 68 -0.57 -9.11 1.12
CA LEU A 68 -0.80 -10.35 1.89
C LEU A 68 0.17 -10.68 3.03
N THR A 69 1.11 -9.82 3.43
CA THR A 69 1.97 -10.18 4.58
C THR A 69 2.56 -8.97 5.31
N LEU A 70 1.96 -8.62 6.45
CA LEU A 70 2.68 -8.18 7.65
C LEU A 70 2.42 -9.22 8.75
#